data_AF-A0A7X2IFN6-F1
#
_entry.id   AF-A0A7X2IFN6-F1
#
_cell.length_a   1.000
_cell.length_b   1.000
_cell.length_c   1.000
_cell.angle_alpha   90.00
_cell.angle_beta   90.00
_cell.angle_gamma   90.00
#
_symmetry.space_group_name_H-M   'P 1'
#
loop_
_entity.id
_entity.type
_entity.pdbx_description
1 polymer ?
#
loop_
_entity_poly.entity_id
_entity_poly.type
_entity_poly.pdbx_seq_one_letter_code
_entity_poly.pdbx_strand_id
1 'polypeptide(L)'
;MNAPVKFDVIPPSSKPRDFVMQPPQTLDRITFNTPDDGVLAGYVSVIRQHLGNGQRFAWVELDNELAGQFRGVPLADVIACDDAGGVRRCAASDAKSRRLCLADYSGGLTRGLPAASITVA
;
A
#
# COMPACT_ATOMS: atom_id res chain seq x y z
N MET A 1 -20.01 -6.70 44.23
CA MET A 1 -19.12 -5.52 44.16
C MET A 1 -18.57 -5.46 42.74
N ASN A 2 -19.05 -4.54 41.91
CA ASN A 2 -18.55 -4.37 40.54
C ASN A 2 -17.52 -3.23 40.55
N ALA A 3 -16.26 -3.54 40.29
CA ALA A 3 -15.21 -2.53 40.17
C ALA A 3 -15.35 -1.83 38.80
N PRO A 4 -15.27 -0.50 38.73
CA PRO A 4 -15.28 0.21 37.45
C PRO A 4 -13.98 -0.07 36.70
N VAL A 5 -14.08 -0.74 35.55
CA VAL A 5 -12.97 -0.91 34.61
C VAL A 5 -12.70 0.45 33.97
N LYS A 6 -11.62 1.11 34.38
CA LYS A 6 -11.12 2.33 33.72
C LYS A 6 -10.47 1.90 32.41
N PHE A 7 -11.06 2.33 31.29
CA PHE A 7 -10.38 2.35 30.01
C PHE A 7 -9.45 3.56 30.04
N ASP A 8 -8.17 3.34 30.35
CA ASP A 8 -7.15 4.34 30.10
C ASP A 8 -7.01 4.48 28.58
N VAL A 9 -7.75 5.46 28.03
CA VAL A 9 -7.51 5.99 26.70
C VAL A 9 -6.07 6.44 26.70
N ILE A 10 -5.19 5.69 26.06
CA ILE A 10 -3.80 6.07 25.84
C ILE A 10 -3.87 7.36 25.01
N PRO A 11 -3.55 8.55 25.57
CA PRO A 11 -3.45 9.73 24.75
C PRO A 11 -2.34 9.46 23.72
N PRO A 12 -2.46 9.87 22.45
CA PRO A 12 -1.33 9.82 21.54
C PRO A 12 -0.22 10.72 22.11
N SER A 13 0.65 10.11 22.92
CA SER A 13 1.88 10.70 23.38
C SER A 13 2.77 10.85 22.18
N SER A 14 2.97 12.08 21.74
CA SER A 14 4.26 12.67 21.34
C SER A 14 4.00 13.79 20.35
N LYS A 15 4.90 14.78 20.32
CA LYS A 15 4.88 15.89 19.36
C LYS A 15 4.47 15.41 17.95
N PRO A 16 3.71 16.21 17.19
CA PRO A 16 3.45 15.88 15.79
C PRO A 16 4.78 15.61 15.09
N ARG A 17 4.91 14.42 14.53
CA ARG A 17 6.11 14.01 13.80
C ARG A 17 6.29 14.97 12.64
N ASP A 18 7.49 15.53 12.53
CA ASP A 18 7.84 16.32 11.36
C ASP A 18 8.08 15.36 10.19
N PHE A 19 7.04 15.16 9.38
CA PHE A 19 7.11 14.30 8.19
C PHE A 19 8.00 14.90 7.09
N VAL A 20 8.32 16.19 7.13
CA VAL A 20 9.30 16.78 6.22
C VAL A 20 10.70 16.31 6.59
N MET A 21 11.04 16.16 7.86
CA MET A 21 12.35 15.65 8.28
C MET A 21 12.40 14.11 8.34
N GLN A 22 11.31 13.49 8.76
CA GLN A 22 11.16 12.04 8.92
C GLN A 22 10.00 11.55 8.05
N PRO A 23 10.21 11.42 6.73
CA PRO A 23 9.16 11.02 5.81
C PRO A 23 8.55 9.67 6.18
N PRO A 24 7.25 9.46 5.89
CA PRO A 24 6.65 8.13 5.98
C PRO A 24 7.32 7.18 4.98
N GLN A 25 7.12 5.88 5.16
CA GLN A 25 7.61 4.86 4.25
C GLN A 25 6.52 4.41 3.27
N THR A 26 6.94 3.77 2.19
CA THR A 26 6.01 3.09 1.27
C THR A 26 5.17 2.05 2.01
N LEU A 27 3.87 2.03 1.72
CA LEU A 27 2.79 1.26 2.33
C LEU A 27 2.40 1.69 3.75
N ASP A 28 2.96 2.77 4.29
CA ASP A 28 2.39 3.41 5.46
C ASP A 28 1.05 4.03 5.10
N ARG A 29 0.08 3.93 6.02
CA ARG A 29 -1.18 4.67 5.89
C ARG A 29 -0.99 6.02 6.51
N ILE A 30 -1.27 7.07 5.75
CA ILE A 30 -1.18 8.44 6.23
C ILE A 30 -2.55 9.11 6.21
N THR A 31 -2.69 10.11 7.07
CA THR A 31 -3.87 10.98 7.13
C THR A 31 -3.41 12.40 6.90
N PHE A 32 -4.13 13.14 6.07
CA PHE A 32 -3.79 14.52 5.69
C PHE A 32 -5.06 15.33 5.46
N ASN A 33 -4.95 16.66 5.56
CA ASN A 33 -6.06 17.55 5.28
C ASN A 33 -5.98 18.07 3.85
N THR A 34 -7.13 18.12 3.21
CA THR A 34 -7.34 18.74 1.91
C THR A 34 -8.29 19.91 2.12
N PRO A 35 -8.01 21.09 1.53
CA PRO A 35 -8.88 22.26 1.70
C PRO A 35 -10.31 22.02 1.20
N ASP A 36 -10.47 21.20 0.16
CA ASP A 36 -11.76 20.97 -0.50
C ASP A 36 -12.56 19.83 0.16
N ASP A 37 -11.89 18.75 0.55
CA ASP A 37 -12.53 17.48 0.96
C ASP A 37 -12.39 17.15 2.46
N GLY A 38 -11.68 18.00 3.23
CA GLY A 38 -11.42 17.76 4.64
C GLY A 38 -10.34 16.70 4.90
N VAL A 39 -10.54 15.85 5.91
CA VAL A 39 -9.56 14.85 6.35
C VAL A 39 -9.64 13.61 5.45
N LEU A 40 -8.58 13.31 4.73
CA LEU A 40 -8.46 12.11 3.90
C LEU A 40 -7.38 11.17 4.42
N ALA A 41 -7.49 9.89 4.05
CA ALA A 41 -6.52 8.87 4.38
C ALA A 41 -6.22 7.97 3.18
N GLY A 42 -5.01 7.44 3.15
CA GLY A 42 -4.58 6.53 2.09
C GLY A 42 -3.18 5.98 2.31
N TYR A 43 -2.75 5.14 1.39
CA TYR A 43 -1.47 4.44 1.46
C TYR A 43 -0.40 5.14 0.63
N VAL A 44 0.77 5.35 1.23
CA VAL A 44 1.92 5.92 0.52
C VAL A 44 2.46 4.91 -0.48
N SER A 45 2.42 5.23 -1.76
CA SER A 45 3.07 4.42 -2.80
C SER A 45 4.54 4.78 -2.93
N VAL A 46 4.84 6.06 -3.13
CA VAL A 46 6.22 6.54 -3.31
C VAL A 46 6.37 7.98 -2.85
N ILE A 47 7.56 8.35 -2.39
CA ILE A 47 7.89 9.74 -2.08
C ILE A 47 8.78 10.29 -3.18
N ARG A 48 8.40 11.46 -3.72
CA ARG A 48 9.14 12.14 -4.79
C ARG A 48 9.43 13.57 -4.40
N GLN A 49 10.61 14.04 -4.77
CA GLN A 49 10.99 15.44 -4.65
C GLN A 49 10.57 16.19 -5.92
N HIS A 50 9.94 17.36 -5.76
CA HIS A 50 9.63 18.26 -6.85
C HIS A 50 10.90 19.01 -7.29
N LEU A 51 11.17 19.01 -8.60
CA LEU A 51 12.43 19.50 -9.17
C LEU A 51 12.61 21.03 -9.07
N GLY A 52 11.53 21.81 -8.98
CA GLY A 52 11.61 23.27 -8.94
C GLY A 52 11.91 23.83 -7.54
N ASN A 53 11.16 23.39 -6.52
CA ASN A 53 11.19 23.96 -5.18
C ASN A 53 11.84 23.04 -4.13
N GLY A 54 12.26 21.83 -4.52
CA GLY A 54 12.87 20.84 -3.62
C GLY A 54 11.90 20.25 -2.59
N GLN A 55 10.62 20.58 -2.62
CA GLN A 55 9.63 20.02 -1.70
C GLN A 55 9.36 18.55 -2.01
N ARG A 56 9.12 17.77 -0.96
CA ARG A 56 8.81 16.35 -1.08
C ARG A 56 7.30 16.12 -0.99
N PHE A 57 6.82 15.24 -1.84
CA PHE A 57 5.43 14.82 -1.92
C PHE A 57 5.33 13.31 -1.75
N ALA A 58 4.41 12.88 -0.90
CA ALA A 58 3.95 11.50 -0.87
C ALA A 58 2.90 11.31 -1.96
N TRP A 59 3.10 10.31 -2.82
CA TRP A 59 2.08 9.84 -3.75
C TRP A 59 1.22 8.84 -3.01
N VAL A 60 -0.01 9.23 -2.72
CA VAL A 60 -0.92 8.49 -1.87
C VAL A 60 -2.07 7.94 -2.70
N GLU A 61 -2.32 6.64 -2.59
CA GLU A 61 -3.53 6.01 -3.07
C GLU A 61 -4.61 6.14 -2.00
N LEU A 62 -5.72 6.81 -2.32
CA LEU A 62 -6.75 7.12 -1.32
C LEU A 62 -7.65 5.91 -1.04
N ASP A 63 -8.07 5.78 0.21
CA ASP A 63 -8.96 4.69 0.65
C ASP A 63 -10.36 4.77 0.02
N ASN A 64 -10.80 5.97 -0.36
CA ASN A 64 -12.15 6.28 -0.83
C ASN A 64 -12.27 6.50 -2.36
N GLU A 65 -11.16 6.38 -3.10
CA GLU A 65 -11.12 6.56 -4.56
C GLU A 65 -10.90 5.23 -5.28
N LEU A 66 -10.99 5.25 -6.62
CA LEU A 66 -10.71 4.08 -7.44
C LEU A 66 -9.22 3.68 -7.33
N ALA A 67 -8.99 2.36 -7.26
CA ALA A 67 -7.65 1.81 -7.22
C ALA A 67 -6.81 2.30 -8.42
N GLY A 68 -5.56 2.67 -8.15
CA GLY A 68 -4.65 3.27 -9.13
C GLY A 68 -4.78 4.78 -9.33
N GLN A 69 -5.69 5.45 -8.61
CA GLN A 69 -5.71 6.92 -8.54
C GLN A 69 -4.83 7.41 -7.41
N PHE A 70 -3.85 8.25 -7.75
CA PHE A 70 -2.88 8.77 -6.79
C PHE A 70 -2.98 10.28 -6.66
N ARG A 71 -2.83 10.76 -5.42
CA ARG A 71 -2.73 12.18 -5.08
C ARG A 71 -1.33 12.50 -4.58
N GLY A 72 -0.75 13.58 -5.08
CA GLY A 72 0.49 14.13 -4.54
C GLY A 72 0.19 14.97 -3.31
N VAL A 73 0.54 14.48 -2.14
CA VAL A 73 0.34 15.15 -0.84
C VAL A 73 1.68 15.73 -0.38
N PRO A 74 1.79 17.05 -0.13
CA PRO A 74 2.98 17.64 0.47
C PRO A 74 3.25 16.98 1.83
N LEU A 75 4.51 16.65 2.13
CA LEU A 75 4.83 16.05 3.44
C LEU A 75 4.50 16.97 4.63
N ALA A 76 4.42 18.29 4.40
CA ALA A 76 4.02 19.26 5.41
C ALA A 76 2.53 19.16 5.83
N ASP A 77 1.69 18.60 4.96
CA ASP A 77 0.23 18.51 5.18
C ASP A 77 -0.19 17.18 5.81
N VAL A 78 0.78 16.28 6.03
CA VAL A 78 0.55 14.99 6.68
C VAL A 78 0.38 15.19 8.19
N ILE A 79 -0.70 14.65 8.73
CA ILE A 79 -1.10 14.82 10.12
C ILE A 79 -0.72 13.58 10.94
N ALA A 80 -0.90 12.40 10.35
CA ALA A 80 -0.63 11.13 11.02
C ALA A 80 -0.10 10.08 10.04
N CYS A 81 0.64 9.12 10.59
CA CYS A 81 1.19 7.95 9.92
C CYS A 81 1.06 6.76 10.87
N ASP A 82 0.69 5.59 10.36
CA ASP A 82 0.57 4.38 11.18
C ASP A 82 1.85 3.54 11.27
N ASP A 83 2.89 3.92 10.52
CA ASP A 83 4.23 3.28 10.51
C ASP A 83 4.20 1.75 10.28
N ALA A 84 3.10 1.23 9.75
CA ALA A 84 2.87 -0.21 9.57
C ALA A 84 3.27 -0.70 8.17
N GLY A 85 3.79 0.15 7.31
CA GLY A 85 4.24 -0.18 5.96
C GLY A 85 5.36 -1.21 5.95
N GLY A 86 6.24 -1.20 6.96
CA GLY A 86 7.24 -2.26 7.15
C GLY A 86 6.61 -3.64 7.32
N VAL A 87 5.61 -3.75 8.20
CA VAL A 87 4.87 -5.00 8.45
C VAL A 87 4.12 -5.43 7.20
N ARG A 88 3.47 -4.50 6.48
CA ARG A 88 2.77 -4.79 5.22
C ARG A 88 3.70 -5.28 4.12
N ARG A 89 4.89 -4.69 3.98
CA ARG A 89 5.91 -5.17 3.05
C ARG A 89 6.36 -6.58 3.39
N CYS A 90 6.66 -6.83 4.66
CA CYS A 90 7.05 -8.16 5.14
C CYS A 90 5.94 -9.19 4.88
N ALA A 91 4.69 -8.87 5.19
CA ALA A 91 3.55 -9.75 4.93
C ALA A 91 3.33 -10.01 3.43
N ALA A 92 3.51 -9.00 2.57
CA ALA A 92 3.45 -9.18 1.12
C ALA A 92 4.57 -10.09 0.60
N SER A 93 5.78 -10.01 1.18
CA SER A 93 6.90 -10.89 0.83
C SER A 93 6.80 -12.30 1.44
N ASP A 94 6.16 -12.43 2.61
CA ASP A 94 5.95 -13.68 3.35
C ASP A 94 4.64 -14.39 2.97
N ALA A 95 3.81 -13.76 2.12
CA ALA A 95 2.73 -14.38 1.39
C ALA A 95 3.26 -15.37 0.34
N LYS A 96 4.12 -16.30 0.80
CA LYS A 96 4.74 -17.39 0.08
C LYS A 96 5.63 -16.88 -1.05
N SER A 97 6.89 -17.30 -0.99
CA SER A 97 7.60 -17.78 -2.17
C SER A 97 6.87 -18.95 -2.85
N ARG A 98 5.56 -18.83 -3.14
CA ARG A 98 5.01 -19.30 -4.39
C ARG A 98 5.73 -18.43 -5.41
N ARG A 99 6.95 -18.84 -5.78
CA ARG A 99 7.45 -18.57 -7.11
C ARG A 99 6.26 -18.85 -8.00
N LEU A 100 5.67 -17.81 -8.58
CA LEU A 100 4.78 -17.96 -9.71
C LEU A 100 5.70 -18.43 -10.83
N CYS A 101 6.05 -19.72 -10.80
CA CYS A 101 6.93 -20.30 -11.78
C CYS A 101 6.11 -20.28 -13.07
N LEU A 102 6.64 -19.70 -14.14
CA LEU A 102 6.02 -19.85 -15.46
C LEU A 102 5.79 -21.34 -15.82
N ALA A 103 6.58 -22.24 -15.22
CA ALA A 103 6.42 -23.68 -15.33
C ALA A 103 5.05 -24.20 -14.85
N ASP A 104 4.44 -23.58 -13.82
CA ASP A 104 3.15 -24.02 -13.27
C ASP A 104 1.98 -23.72 -14.24
N TYR A 105 2.19 -22.85 -15.23
CA TYR A 105 1.23 -22.55 -16.30
C TYR A 105 1.41 -23.44 -17.55
N SER A 106 2.46 -24.26 -17.62
CA SER A 106 2.79 -25.05 -18.83
C SER A 106 2.15 -26.45 -18.88
N GLY A 107 1.46 -26.89 -17.82
CA GLY A 107 0.81 -28.20 -17.78
C GLY A 107 -0.63 -28.16 -18.30
N GLY A 108 -0.86 -28.39 -19.59
CA GLY A 108 -2.26 -28.55 -20.05
C GLY A 108 -2.60 -28.76 -21.52
N LEU A 109 -1.65 -28.84 -22.47
CA LEU A 109 -1.98 -29.07 -23.89
C LEU A 109 -1.59 -30.45 -24.44
N THR A 110 -1.48 -31.47 -23.58
CA THR A 110 -1.31 -32.86 -24.02
C THR A 110 -2.47 -33.72 -23.56
N ARG A 111 -3.70 -33.37 -23.94
CA ARG A 111 -4.82 -34.32 -23.90
C ARG A 111 -5.40 -34.51 -25.29
N GLY A 112 -4.87 -35.52 -25.96
CA GLY A 112 -5.60 -36.35 -26.93
C GLY A 112 -6.04 -35.67 -28.22
N LEU A 113 -5.11 -35.50 -29.16
CA LEU A 113 -5.47 -35.64 -30.57
C LEU A 113 -5.11 -37.06 -31.00
N PRO A 114 -6.07 -37.97 -31.25
CA PRO A 114 -5.76 -39.25 -31.87
C PRO A 114 -5.23 -38.97 -33.27
N ALA A 115 -4.03 -39.46 -33.57
CA ALA A 115 -3.44 -39.39 -34.90
C ALA A 115 -4.31 -40.20 -35.86
N ALA A 116 -5.08 -39.51 -36.70
CA ALA A 116 -5.78 -40.13 -37.81
C ALA A 116 -4.76 -40.41 -38.93
N SER A 117 -4.36 -41.67 -39.07
CA SER A 117 -3.62 -42.14 -40.24
C SER A 117 -4.55 -42.14 -41.45
N ILE A 118 -4.37 -41.17 -42.36
CA ILE A 118 -5.04 -41.17 -43.65
C ILE A 118 -4.22 -42.07 -44.58
N THR A 119 -4.79 -43.23 -44.94
CA THR A 119 -4.28 -44.07 -46.04
C THR A 119 -4.95 -43.61 -47.32
N VAL A 120 -4.17 -43.20 -48.31
CA VAL A 120 -4.64 -42.87 -49.66
C VAL A 120 -4.53 -44.12 -50.52
N ALA A 121 -5.63 -44.49 -51.18
CA ALA A 121 -5.73 -45.60 -52.13
C ALA A 121 -5.23 -45.20 -53.53
#